data_AF-A0A2P8MDH1-F1
#
_entry.id   AF-A0A2P8MDH1-F1
#
_cell.length_a   1.000
_cell.length_b   1.000
_cell.length_c   1.000
_cell.angle_alpha   90.00
_cell.angle_beta   90.00
_cell.angle_gamma   90.00
#
_symmetry.space_group_name_H-M   'P 1'
#
loop_
_entity.id
_entity.type
_entity.pdbx_description
1 polymer ?
#
loop_
_entity_poly.entity_id
_entity_poly.type
_entity_poly.pdbx_seq_one_letter_code
_entity_poly.pdbx_strand_id
1 'polypeptide(L)'
;MIADGEVGENYELIEINKKNFDYCKIAKEIAKEKQIIVLSHFKGHVLAGFGGAIKQLSMGCASKGGKLAQHANSIPKINRLKCRACKACANKCPQSAITVDKKAKIDKNKCVGCASCMATCQFSAITNSWFASLTKSFNERLAEYAYAAAKGKNNIYISFAFNITKNCDCEGHPMKHIAKDIGIFASTDPVAIDQACLDILDKNEGRTVFKRGRNTLEYAASIGLGSREYELIEL
;
A
#
# COMPACT_ATOMS: atom_id res chain seq x y z
N MET A 1 9.87 4.43 10.23
CA MET A 1 9.50 3.16 10.90
C MET A 1 10.77 2.35 11.04
N ILE A 2 11.04 1.81 12.23
CA ILE A 2 12.28 1.08 12.55
C ILE A 2 12.10 -0.45 12.41
N ALA A 3 10.84 -0.91 12.28
CA ALA A 3 10.49 -2.34 12.22
C ALA A 3 11.01 -3.10 10.98
N ASP A 4 11.40 -2.37 9.92
CA ASP A 4 12.10 -2.90 8.74
C ASP A 4 13.62 -2.65 8.79
N GLY A 5 14.16 -2.40 9.97
CA GLY A 5 15.59 -2.12 10.21
C GLY A 5 16.00 -0.70 9.83
N GLU A 6 17.23 -0.33 10.17
CA GLU A 6 17.73 1.06 10.00
C GLU A 6 17.65 1.56 8.55
N VAL A 7 17.88 0.67 7.59
CA VAL A 7 17.87 0.99 6.15
C VAL A 7 16.57 0.57 5.44
N GLY A 8 15.61 0.00 6.17
CA GLY A 8 14.30 -0.43 5.65
C GLY A 8 14.32 -1.71 4.81
N GLU A 9 15.37 -2.54 4.94
CA GLU A 9 15.56 -3.76 4.15
C GLU A 9 15.27 -5.07 4.91
N ASN A 10 14.94 -5.01 6.19
CA ASN A 10 14.56 -6.21 6.97
C ASN A 10 13.08 -6.52 6.77
N TYR A 11 12.78 -7.70 6.24
CA TYR A 11 11.41 -8.15 6.02
C TYR A 11 11.29 -9.67 6.17
N GLU A 12 10.07 -10.12 6.43
CA GLU A 12 9.64 -11.50 6.22
C GLU A 12 8.80 -11.58 4.94
N LEU A 13 8.88 -12.72 4.24
CA LEU A 13 8.03 -13.02 3.09
C LEU A 13 6.77 -13.73 3.58
N ILE A 14 5.65 -13.03 3.53
CA ILE A 14 4.34 -13.60 3.88
C ILE A 14 3.69 -14.10 2.61
N GLU A 15 3.52 -15.42 2.51
CA GLU A 15 2.81 -16.07 1.41
C GLU A 15 1.30 -15.78 1.49
N ILE A 16 0.69 -15.35 0.40
CA ILE A 16 -0.74 -15.04 0.30
C ILE A 16 -1.43 -15.62 -0.94
N ASN A 17 -0.68 -15.96 -1.99
CA ASN A 17 -1.18 -16.56 -3.24
C ASN A 17 -2.42 -15.83 -3.80
N LYS A 18 -2.30 -14.50 -3.94
CA LYS A 18 -3.36 -13.64 -4.47
C LYS A 18 -2.99 -13.15 -5.87
N LYS A 19 -3.93 -12.43 -6.50
CA LYS A 19 -3.86 -12.05 -7.92
C LYS A 19 -2.56 -11.34 -8.32
N ASN A 20 -2.05 -10.42 -7.49
CA ASN A 20 -0.88 -9.62 -7.83
C ASN A 20 0.41 -10.13 -7.16
N PHE A 21 0.29 -10.83 -6.03
CA PHE A 21 1.43 -11.33 -5.27
C PHE A 21 1.20 -12.74 -4.74
N ASP A 22 2.20 -13.61 -4.96
CA ASP A 22 2.35 -14.84 -4.20
C ASP A 22 2.87 -14.55 -2.78
N TYR A 23 3.79 -13.57 -2.67
CA TYR A 23 4.43 -13.16 -1.40
C TYR A 23 4.48 -11.64 -1.24
N CYS A 24 4.26 -11.17 -0.01
CA CYS A 24 4.41 -9.77 0.38
C CYS A 24 5.57 -9.58 1.37
N LYS A 25 6.30 -8.46 1.23
CA LYS A 25 7.43 -8.11 2.10
C LYS A 25 6.95 -7.28 3.29
N ILE A 26 6.67 -7.94 4.41
CA ILE A 26 6.22 -7.29 5.65
C ILE A 26 7.45 -6.99 6.53
N ALA A 27 7.47 -5.80 7.15
CA ALA A 27 8.54 -5.41 8.06
C ALA A 27 8.77 -6.48 9.12
N LYS A 28 10.04 -6.89 9.31
CA LYS A 28 10.38 -8.11 10.05
C LYS A 28 9.80 -8.15 11.46
N GLU A 29 9.89 -7.06 12.20
CA GLU A 29 9.38 -7.04 13.58
C GLU A 29 7.85 -7.08 13.63
N ILE A 30 7.14 -6.44 12.69
CA ILE A 30 5.68 -6.53 12.60
C ILE A 30 5.22 -7.93 12.23
N ALA A 31 5.95 -8.62 11.36
CA ALA A 31 5.61 -9.96 10.92
C ALA A 31 5.52 -10.95 12.10
N LYS A 32 6.36 -10.77 13.12
CA LYS A 32 6.42 -11.64 14.32
C LYS A 32 5.27 -11.41 15.31
N GLU A 33 4.67 -10.22 15.32
CA GLU A 33 3.64 -9.88 16.31
C GLU A 33 2.33 -10.63 16.08
N LYS A 34 1.64 -11.03 17.15
CA LYS A 34 0.32 -11.69 17.05
C LYS A 34 -0.86 -10.72 16.97
N GLN A 35 -0.62 -9.46 17.32
CA GLN A 35 -1.61 -8.40 17.34
C GLN A 35 -0.92 -7.07 17.15
N ILE A 36 -1.53 -6.19 16.37
CA ILE A 36 -1.12 -4.79 16.24
C ILE A 36 -2.35 -3.90 16.37
N ILE A 37 -2.14 -2.70 16.93
CA ILE A 37 -3.12 -1.61 16.93
C ILE A 37 -2.77 -0.69 15.76
N VAL A 38 -3.71 -0.52 14.83
CA VAL A 38 -3.54 0.28 13.62
C VAL A 38 -4.29 1.59 13.78
N LEU A 39 -3.54 2.68 13.87
CA LEU A 39 -4.10 4.03 13.94
C LEU A 39 -4.05 4.68 12.56
N SER A 40 -5.21 5.09 12.05
CA SER A 40 -5.36 5.76 10.75
C SER A 40 -6.01 7.13 10.88
N HIS A 41 -5.60 8.03 9.99
CA HIS A 41 -6.31 9.29 9.75
C HIS A 41 -7.14 9.12 8.49
N PHE A 42 -8.46 9.13 8.64
CA PHE A 42 -9.39 8.98 7.53
C PHE A 42 -9.53 10.28 6.75
N LYS A 43 -8.94 10.34 5.54
CA LYS A 43 -8.95 11.52 4.65
C LYS A 43 -8.62 11.14 3.22
N GLY A 44 -8.66 12.09 2.28
CA GLY A 44 -8.38 11.80 0.88
C GLY A 44 -6.92 11.41 0.60
N HIS A 45 -6.68 10.77 -0.55
CA HIS A 45 -5.34 10.39 -0.99
C HIS A 45 -5.29 10.31 -2.53
N VAL A 46 -4.25 10.88 -3.13
CA VAL A 46 -4.12 11.05 -4.60
C VAL A 46 -4.33 9.73 -5.38
N LEU A 47 -3.62 8.67 -5.03
CA LEU A 47 -3.71 7.38 -5.72
C LEU A 47 -4.76 6.43 -5.14
N ALA A 48 -4.71 6.19 -3.83
CA ALA A 48 -5.61 5.28 -3.10
C ALA A 48 -7.07 5.76 -3.05
N GLY A 49 -7.34 7.04 -3.33
CA GLY A 49 -8.65 7.67 -3.17
C GLY A 49 -8.83 8.24 -1.77
N PHE A 50 -8.64 7.41 -0.75
CA PHE A 50 -8.60 7.82 0.65
C PHE A 50 -7.52 7.04 1.42
N GLY A 51 -7.04 7.62 2.52
CA GLY A 51 -6.28 6.96 3.56
C GLY A 51 -7.23 6.51 4.66
N GLY A 52 -7.02 5.30 5.17
CA GLY A 52 -7.83 4.63 6.18
C GLY A 52 -7.06 3.44 6.74
N ALA A 53 -7.74 2.54 7.44
CA ALA A 53 -7.18 1.36 8.06
C ALA A 53 -6.44 0.48 7.05
N ILE A 54 -7.03 0.22 5.87
CA ILE A 54 -6.40 -0.63 4.84
C ILE A 54 -5.10 -0.01 4.34
N LYS A 55 -5.09 1.27 4.00
CA LYS A 55 -3.88 1.95 3.51
C LYS A 55 -2.80 1.96 4.59
N GLN A 56 -3.20 2.19 5.84
CA GLN A 56 -2.27 2.24 6.96
C GLN A 56 -1.67 0.87 7.26
N LEU A 57 -2.49 -0.18 7.29
CA LEU A 57 -2.05 -1.55 7.45
C LEU A 57 -1.13 -1.97 6.30
N SER A 58 -1.48 -1.60 5.06
CA SER A 58 -0.74 -1.96 3.86
C SER A 58 0.63 -1.27 3.75
N MET A 59 0.64 0.07 3.67
CA MET A 59 1.86 0.85 3.49
C MET A 59 2.64 0.99 4.79
N GLY A 60 1.95 1.03 5.93
CA GLY A 60 2.57 1.13 7.24
C GLY A 60 3.33 -0.13 7.59
N CYS A 61 2.80 -1.33 7.32
CA CYS A 61 3.47 -2.57 7.72
C CYS A 61 4.46 -3.13 6.68
N ALA A 62 4.50 -2.57 5.48
CA ALA A 62 5.43 -3.01 4.44
C ALA A 62 6.85 -2.47 4.66
N SER A 63 7.86 -3.28 4.32
CA SER A 63 9.24 -2.80 4.21
C SER A 63 9.39 -1.80 3.06
N LYS A 64 10.54 -1.13 2.95
CA LYS A 64 10.85 -0.26 1.80
C LYS A 64 10.59 -0.95 0.46
N GLY A 65 11.02 -2.21 0.33
CA GLY A 65 10.79 -3.01 -0.88
C GLY A 65 9.31 -3.34 -1.11
N GLY A 66 8.55 -3.56 -0.04
CA GLY A 66 7.11 -3.83 -0.12
C GLY A 66 6.29 -2.62 -0.54
N LYS A 67 6.58 -1.44 0.04
CA LYS A 67 5.97 -0.15 -0.35
C LYS A 67 6.18 0.12 -1.84
N LEU A 68 7.40 -0.13 -2.31
CA LEU A 68 7.75 0.00 -3.72
C LEU A 68 6.98 -0.98 -4.61
N ALA A 69 6.83 -2.24 -4.20
CA ALA A 69 6.06 -3.22 -4.94
C ALA A 69 4.57 -2.82 -5.08
N GLN A 70 3.96 -2.25 -4.03
CA GLN A 70 2.58 -1.78 -4.07
C GLN A 70 2.36 -0.66 -5.11
N HIS A 71 3.35 0.24 -5.25
CA HIS A 71 3.30 1.36 -6.21
C HIS A 71 3.69 0.98 -7.63
N ALA A 72 4.28 -0.18 -7.81
CA ALA A 72 4.96 -0.48 -9.04
C ALA A 72 4.06 -1.28 -9.96
N ASN A 73 3.64 -0.60 -11.03
CA ASN A 73 2.85 -1.18 -12.09
C ASN A 73 3.47 -1.02 -13.47
N SER A 74 4.69 -0.53 -13.53
CA SER A 74 5.44 -0.47 -14.77
C SER A 74 6.67 -1.31 -14.58
N ILE A 75 6.88 -2.26 -15.50
CA ILE A 75 8.20 -2.83 -15.69
C ILE A 75 9.15 -1.64 -15.83
N PRO A 76 10.10 -1.47 -14.89
CA PRO A 76 10.89 -0.25 -14.85
C PRO A 76 11.69 -0.09 -16.14
N LYS A 77 11.84 1.15 -16.61
CA LYS A 77 12.68 1.45 -17.76
C LYS A 77 14.10 1.74 -17.29
N ILE A 78 15.06 1.14 -17.96
CA ILE A 78 16.47 1.37 -17.70
C ILE A 78 16.97 2.45 -18.67
N ASN A 79 17.38 3.59 -18.12
CA ASN A 79 18.13 4.60 -18.85
C ASN A 79 19.55 4.09 -19.10
N ARG A 80 19.83 3.71 -20.35
CA ARG A 80 21.13 3.15 -20.76
C ARG A 80 22.30 4.12 -20.57
N LEU A 81 22.06 5.43 -20.63
CA LEU A 81 23.10 6.46 -20.44
C LEU A 81 23.56 6.51 -18.98
N LYS A 82 22.62 6.39 -18.03
CA LYS A 82 22.91 6.41 -16.59
C LYS A 82 23.39 5.06 -16.04
N CYS A 83 23.01 3.96 -16.66
CA CYS A 83 23.36 2.62 -16.18
C CYS A 83 24.87 2.34 -16.28
N ARG A 84 25.50 1.96 -15.17
CA ARG A 84 26.94 1.59 -15.08
C ARG A 84 27.21 0.08 -15.11
N ALA A 85 26.20 -0.75 -15.37
CA ALA A 85 26.32 -2.22 -15.41
C ALA A 85 26.92 -2.87 -14.14
N CYS A 86 26.73 -2.26 -12.97
CA CYS A 86 27.29 -2.73 -11.69
C CYS A 86 26.64 -4.00 -11.09
N LYS A 87 25.69 -4.62 -11.79
CA LYS A 87 24.96 -5.84 -11.38
C LYS A 87 24.09 -5.77 -10.10
N ALA A 88 24.15 -4.69 -9.31
CA ALA A 88 23.35 -4.55 -8.08
C ALA A 88 21.85 -4.81 -8.27
N CYS A 89 21.26 -4.29 -9.35
CA CYS A 89 19.85 -4.52 -9.68
C CYS A 89 19.51 -5.98 -9.97
N ALA A 90 20.40 -6.74 -10.61
CA ALA A 90 20.19 -8.16 -10.89
C ALA A 90 20.28 -8.99 -9.61
N ASN A 91 21.27 -8.73 -8.76
CA ASN A 91 21.45 -9.43 -7.49
C ASN A 91 20.26 -9.26 -6.53
N LYS A 92 19.60 -8.10 -6.57
CA LYS A 92 18.42 -7.82 -5.73
C LYS A 92 17.10 -8.24 -6.38
N CYS A 93 17.10 -8.76 -7.61
CA CYS A 93 15.86 -9.13 -8.30
C CYS A 93 15.34 -10.48 -7.79
N PRO A 94 14.18 -10.54 -7.09
CA PRO A 94 13.68 -11.79 -6.52
C PRO A 94 13.20 -12.80 -7.57
N GLN A 95 13.01 -12.36 -8.82
CA GLN A 95 12.49 -13.17 -9.92
C GLN A 95 13.55 -13.48 -10.97
N SER A 96 14.81 -13.14 -10.70
CA SER A 96 15.91 -13.24 -11.68
C SER A 96 15.54 -12.64 -13.04
N ALA A 97 14.74 -11.55 -13.03
CA ALA A 97 14.17 -10.91 -14.20
C ALA A 97 15.12 -9.89 -14.85
N ILE A 98 16.37 -9.78 -14.38
CA ILE A 98 17.31 -8.75 -14.86
C ILE A 98 18.61 -9.42 -15.27
N THR A 99 18.99 -9.21 -16.54
CA THR A 99 20.30 -9.60 -17.06
C THR A 99 21.18 -8.37 -17.25
N VAL A 100 22.48 -8.54 -16.99
CA VAL A 100 23.46 -7.43 -17.07
C VAL A 100 24.66 -7.91 -17.87
N ASP A 101 24.73 -7.43 -19.11
CA ASP A 101 25.92 -7.48 -19.96
C ASP A 101 26.48 -6.05 -20.06
N LYS A 102 26.55 -5.43 -21.25
CA LYS A 102 26.99 -4.02 -21.40
C LYS A 102 26.10 -3.02 -20.66
N LYS A 103 24.80 -3.31 -20.55
CA LYS A 103 23.80 -2.55 -19.78
C LYS A 103 22.79 -3.52 -19.20
N ALA A 104 22.16 -3.13 -18.10
CA ALA A 104 21.07 -3.91 -17.52
C ALA A 104 19.84 -3.91 -18.44
N LYS A 105 19.17 -5.07 -18.54
CA LYS A 105 17.92 -5.28 -19.29
C LYS A 105 16.94 -6.06 -18.41
N ILE A 106 15.68 -5.63 -18.41
CA ILE A 106 14.61 -6.30 -17.65
C ILE A 106 13.83 -7.23 -18.59
N ASP A 107 13.72 -8.50 -18.22
CA ASP A 107 12.78 -9.46 -18.78
C ASP A 107 11.38 -9.12 -18.28
N LYS A 108 10.55 -8.66 -19.22
CA LYS A 108 9.18 -8.22 -18.96
C LYS A 108 8.28 -9.34 -18.46
N ASN A 109 8.54 -10.58 -18.90
CA ASN A 109 7.69 -11.73 -18.60
C ASN A 109 7.95 -12.26 -17.18
N LYS A 110 9.14 -12.01 -16.64
CA LYS A 110 9.52 -12.40 -15.26
C LYS A 110 9.38 -11.25 -14.25
N CYS A 111 9.30 -10.01 -14.72
CA CYS A 111 9.28 -8.86 -13.84
C CYS A 111 7.90 -8.68 -13.18
N VAL A 112 7.82 -9.02 -11.89
CA VAL A 112 6.64 -8.78 -11.04
C VAL A 112 6.47 -7.32 -10.60
N GLY A 113 7.25 -6.41 -11.18
CA GLY A 113 7.18 -4.99 -10.82
C GLY A 113 7.58 -4.68 -9.38
N CYS A 114 8.30 -5.51 -8.62
CA CYS A 114 8.58 -5.22 -7.20
C CYS A 114 9.44 -3.96 -6.91
N ALA A 115 9.93 -3.27 -7.95
CA ALA A 115 10.71 -2.03 -7.85
C ALA A 115 12.00 -2.09 -7.00
N SER A 116 12.43 -3.28 -6.58
CA SER A 116 13.65 -3.49 -5.80
C SER A 116 14.90 -3.04 -6.56
N CYS A 117 14.89 -3.21 -7.89
CA CYS A 117 15.96 -2.72 -8.76
C CYS A 117 16.08 -1.19 -8.78
N MET A 118 14.96 -0.46 -8.67
CA MET A 118 15.00 1.01 -8.59
C MET A 118 15.60 1.47 -7.26
N ALA A 119 15.19 0.86 -6.15
CA ALA A 119 15.70 1.21 -4.82
C ALA A 119 17.21 1.01 -4.67
N THR A 120 17.76 -0.03 -5.31
CA THR A 120 19.19 -0.35 -5.21
C THR A 120 20.04 0.40 -6.24
N CYS A 121 19.43 1.03 -7.25
CA CYS A 121 20.20 1.71 -8.29
C CYS A 121 20.73 3.07 -7.79
N GLN A 122 21.98 3.08 -7.35
CA GLN A 122 22.69 4.29 -6.90
C GLN A 122 22.91 5.35 -8.01
N PHE A 123 22.71 4.97 -9.28
CA PHE A 123 22.87 5.87 -10.44
C PHE A 123 21.54 6.45 -10.93
N SER A 124 20.42 6.16 -10.25
CA SER A 124 19.08 6.58 -10.67
C SER A 124 18.79 6.24 -12.14
N ALA A 125 19.31 5.10 -12.58
CA ALA A 125 19.23 4.65 -13.97
C ALA A 125 17.93 3.87 -14.26
N ILE A 126 17.11 3.59 -13.25
CA ILE A 126 15.91 2.77 -13.37
C ILE A 126 14.72 3.58 -12.88
N THR A 127 13.71 3.78 -13.73
CA THR A 127 12.53 4.62 -13.43
C THR A 127 11.22 3.93 -13.85
N ASN A 128 10.12 4.26 -13.19
CA ASN A 128 8.79 3.79 -13.55
C ASN A 128 8.14 4.67 -14.64
N SER A 129 7.27 4.09 -15.47
CA SER A 129 6.30 4.89 -16.24
C SER A 129 5.13 5.27 -15.33
N TRP A 130 4.93 6.57 -15.17
CA TRP A 130 3.93 7.18 -14.30
C TRP A 130 2.48 6.77 -14.65
N PHE A 131 2.20 6.52 -15.93
CA PHE A 131 0.87 6.11 -16.42
C PHE A 131 0.39 4.75 -15.90
N ALA A 132 1.30 3.82 -15.60
CA ALA A 132 0.88 2.49 -15.16
C ALA A 132 0.32 2.51 -13.72
N SER A 133 0.74 3.47 -12.90
CA SER A 133 0.27 3.65 -11.51
C SER A 133 -1.16 4.22 -11.40
N LEU A 134 -1.82 4.52 -12.53
CA LEU A 134 -3.21 5.02 -12.58
C LEU A 134 -4.27 3.91 -12.74
N THR A 135 -3.88 2.63 -12.76
CA THR A 135 -4.80 1.52 -13.06
C THR A 135 -5.36 0.85 -11.80
N LYS A 136 -6.48 0.11 -11.96
CA LYS A 136 -7.18 -0.70 -10.92
C LYS A 136 -6.24 -1.57 -10.08
N SER A 137 -5.11 -1.99 -10.66
CA SER A 137 -4.07 -2.80 -10.01
C SER A 137 -3.49 -2.20 -8.72
N PHE A 138 -3.44 -0.86 -8.57
CA PHE A 138 -2.87 -0.26 -7.36
C PHE A 138 -3.71 -0.58 -6.12
N ASN A 139 -5.03 -0.44 -6.22
CA ASN A 139 -5.95 -0.73 -5.12
C ASN A 139 -5.97 -2.22 -4.76
N GLU A 140 -5.85 -3.09 -5.77
CA GLU A 140 -5.74 -4.54 -5.56
C GLU A 140 -4.44 -4.90 -4.81
N ARG A 141 -3.29 -4.36 -5.25
CA ARG A 141 -2.01 -4.54 -4.55
C ARG A 141 -2.02 -3.98 -3.13
N LEU A 142 -2.67 -2.83 -2.93
CA LEU A 142 -2.82 -2.22 -1.62
C LEU A 142 -3.60 -3.15 -0.67
N ALA A 143 -4.72 -3.71 -1.13
CA ALA A 143 -5.51 -4.66 -0.37
C ALA A 143 -4.75 -5.98 -0.09
N GLU A 144 -3.99 -6.50 -1.06
CA GLU A 144 -3.17 -7.71 -0.86
C GLU A 144 -2.08 -7.53 0.19
N TYR A 145 -1.41 -6.37 0.23
CA TYR A 145 -0.45 -6.08 1.28
C TYR A 145 -1.11 -5.87 2.65
N ALA A 146 -2.32 -5.29 2.70
CA ALA A 146 -3.10 -5.23 3.93
C ALA A 146 -3.46 -6.63 4.42
N TYR A 147 -3.90 -7.52 3.51
CA TYR A 147 -4.18 -8.92 3.80
C TYR A 147 -2.94 -9.63 4.36
N ALA A 148 -1.78 -9.48 3.72
CA ALA A 148 -0.53 -10.06 4.20
C ALA A 148 -0.15 -9.57 5.61
N ALA A 149 -0.32 -8.28 5.88
CA ALA A 149 -0.03 -7.70 7.19
C ALA A 149 -1.02 -8.16 8.28
N ALA A 150 -2.28 -8.43 7.91
CA ALA A 150 -3.31 -8.93 8.83
C ALA A 150 -3.25 -10.45 9.08
N LYS A 151 -2.68 -11.22 8.14
CA LYS A 151 -2.76 -12.68 8.12
C LYS A 151 -2.28 -13.30 9.44
N GLY A 152 -3.18 -14.00 10.13
CA GLY A 152 -2.89 -14.69 11.39
C GLY A 152 -2.75 -13.76 12.60
N LYS A 153 -3.25 -12.52 12.53
CA LYS A 153 -3.19 -11.53 13.62
C LYS A 153 -4.57 -11.09 14.06
N ASN A 154 -4.70 -10.79 15.36
CA ASN A 154 -5.94 -10.30 15.98
C ASN A 154 -5.90 -8.78 16.13
N ASN A 155 -5.92 -8.04 15.03
CA ASN A 155 -5.67 -6.61 15.04
C ASN A 155 -6.85 -5.78 15.56
N ILE A 156 -6.54 -4.57 16.03
CA ILE A 156 -7.50 -3.54 16.38
C ILE A 156 -7.23 -2.33 15.49
N TYR A 157 -8.27 -1.73 14.93
CA TYR A 157 -8.21 -0.60 14.03
C TYR A 157 -8.91 0.58 14.66
N ILE A 158 -8.25 1.74 14.67
CA ILE A 158 -8.83 2.99 15.16
C ILE A 158 -8.63 4.06 14.08
N SER A 159 -9.73 4.59 13.56
CA SER A 159 -9.74 5.62 12.52
C SER A 159 -10.19 6.95 13.09
N PHE A 160 -9.32 7.95 13.02
CA PHE A 160 -9.59 9.34 13.32
C PHE A 160 -10.11 10.02 12.06
N ALA A 161 -11.38 10.41 12.03
CA ALA A 161 -12.02 11.02 10.87
C ALA A 161 -12.32 12.51 11.15
N PHE A 162 -11.24 13.24 11.38
CA PHE A 162 -11.22 14.69 11.61
C PHE A 162 -10.45 15.40 10.49
N ASN A 163 -10.60 16.72 10.35
CA ASN A 163 -9.80 17.54 9.43
C ASN A 163 -9.71 16.92 8.02
N ILE A 164 -10.86 16.50 7.48
CA ILE A 164 -10.93 15.69 6.26
C ILE A 164 -10.57 16.56 5.05
N THR A 165 -9.42 16.28 4.45
CA THR A 165 -8.84 17.00 3.30
C THR A 165 -8.90 16.15 2.03
N LYS A 166 -8.70 16.80 0.87
CA LYS A 166 -8.67 16.12 -0.43
C LYS A 166 -7.50 15.14 -0.59
N ASN A 167 -6.36 15.44 0.02
CA ASN A 167 -5.16 14.61 -0.02
C ASN A 167 -4.65 14.31 1.40
N CYS A 168 -3.62 13.47 1.49
CA CYS A 168 -3.11 12.91 2.73
C CYS A 168 -2.06 13.84 3.36
N ASP A 169 -1.91 13.78 4.69
CA ASP A 169 -0.95 14.59 5.46
C ASP A 169 0.51 14.43 4.98
N CYS A 170 0.80 13.36 4.26
CA CYS A 170 2.09 13.14 3.63
C CYS A 170 2.47 14.20 2.57
N GLU A 171 1.55 15.06 2.12
CA GLU A 171 1.88 16.17 1.20
C GLU A 171 2.70 17.29 1.85
N GLY A 172 2.75 17.37 3.18
CA GLY A 172 3.66 18.26 3.90
C GLY A 172 3.30 19.76 3.80
N HIS A 173 2.09 20.10 3.39
CA HIS A 173 1.58 21.47 3.36
C HIS A 173 0.15 21.56 3.92
N PRO A 174 -0.28 22.74 4.40
CA PRO A 174 -1.66 22.96 4.83
C PRO A 174 -2.66 22.70 3.68
N MET A 175 -3.80 22.10 4.01
CA MET A 175 -4.85 21.79 3.06
C MET A 175 -6.20 22.25 3.58
N LYS A 176 -7.10 22.65 2.67
CA LYS A 176 -8.47 23.00 3.04
C LYS A 176 -9.28 21.73 3.35
N HIS A 177 -10.07 21.81 4.40
CA HIS A 177 -11.05 20.77 4.73
C HIS A 177 -12.15 20.75 3.66
N ILE A 178 -12.58 19.54 3.29
CA ILE A 178 -13.57 19.29 2.24
C ILE A 178 -14.83 18.61 2.74
N ALA A 179 -14.87 18.29 4.04
CA ALA A 179 -16.00 17.69 4.74
C ALA A 179 -15.88 17.96 6.24
N LYS A 180 -16.99 17.80 6.96
CA LYS A 180 -17.04 17.88 8.42
C LYS A 180 -16.40 16.68 9.08
N ASP A 181 -15.97 16.86 10.32
CA ASP A 181 -15.50 15.79 11.18
C ASP A 181 -16.65 14.81 11.46
N ILE A 182 -16.35 13.51 11.44
CA ILE A 182 -17.35 12.45 11.67
C ILE A 182 -16.98 11.53 12.85
N GLY A 183 -15.92 11.88 13.60
CA GLY A 183 -15.58 11.26 14.88
C GLY A 183 -14.44 10.24 14.83
N ILE A 184 -14.42 9.36 15.83
CA ILE A 184 -13.46 8.25 15.97
C ILE A 184 -14.21 6.94 15.78
N PHE A 185 -13.65 6.06 14.97
CA PHE A 185 -14.17 4.72 14.75
C PHE A 185 -13.20 3.70 15.30
N ALA A 186 -13.72 2.60 15.83
CA ALA A 186 -12.94 1.45 16.26
C ALA A 186 -13.55 0.16 15.68
N SER A 187 -12.71 -0.80 15.31
CA SER A 187 -13.13 -2.09 14.77
C SER A 187 -12.03 -3.14 14.90
N THR A 188 -12.38 -4.42 14.83
CA THR A 188 -11.44 -5.52 14.60
C THR A 188 -11.35 -5.92 13.12
N ASP A 189 -12.12 -5.26 12.25
CA ASP A 189 -12.17 -5.50 10.81
C ASP A 189 -11.77 -4.21 10.05
N PRO A 190 -10.68 -4.26 9.25
CA PRO A 190 -10.17 -3.09 8.54
C PRO A 190 -11.02 -2.68 7.33
N VAL A 191 -11.80 -3.59 6.76
CA VAL A 191 -12.70 -3.29 5.64
C VAL A 191 -13.96 -2.61 6.18
N ALA A 192 -14.51 -3.14 7.26
CA ALA A 192 -15.72 -2.62 7.90
C ALA A 192 -15.53 -1.18 8.39
N ILE A 193 -14.40 -0.88 9.06
CA ILE A 193 -14.14 0.47 9.58
C ILE A 193 -13.99 1.51 8.46
N ASP A 194 -13.28 1.17 7.38
CA ASP A 194 -13.12 2.07 6.24
C ASP A 194 -14.44 2.26 5.47
N GLN A 195 -15.27 1.21 5.40
CA GLN A 195 -16.62 1.27 4.84
C GLN A 195 -17.53 2.17 5.69
N ALA A 196 -17.54 2.00 7.02
CA ALA A 196 -18.30 2.83 7.94
C ALA A 196 -17.92 4.32 7.84
N CYS A 197 -16.62 4.64 7.82
CA CYS A 197 -16.16 6.00 7.63
C CYS A 197 -16.66 6.62 6.31
N LEU A 198 -16.61 5.87 5.20
CA LEU A 198 -17.10 6.35 3.90
C LEU A 198 -18.62 6.59 3.87
N ASP A 199 -19.39 5.70 4.49
CA ASP A 199 -20.85 5.77 4.46
C ASP A 199 -21.36 6.92 5.34
N ILE A 200 -20.80 7.08 6.53
CA ILE A 200 -21.15 8.18 7.44
C ILE A 200 -20.71 9.53 6.84
N LEU A 201 -19.53 9.58 6.22
CA LEU A 201 -19.06 10.77 5.53
C LEU A 201 -20.03 11.18 4.41
N ASP A 202 -20.37 10.25 3.53
CA ASP A 202 -21.26 10.52 2.40
C ASP A 202 -22.68 10.90 2.87
N LYS A 203 -23.18 10.25 3.93
CA LYS A 203 -24.47 10.57 4.55
C LYS A 203 -24.48 11.99 5.11
N ASN A 204 -23.45 12.38 5.86
CA ASN A 204 -23.37 13.70 6.49
C ASN A 204 -23.20 14.83 5.47
N GLU A 205 -22.52 14.56 4.36
CA GLU A 205 -22.26 15.55 3.29
C GLU A 205 -23.33 15.53 2.19
N GLY A 206 -24.25 14.56 2.19
CA GLY A 206 -25.30 14.42 1.18
C GLY A 206 -24.79 14.14 -0.24
N ARG A 207 -23.54 13.66 -0.38
CA ARG A 207 -22.89 13.39 -1.67
C ARG A 207 -21.76 12.38 -1.50
N THR A 208 -21.35 11.76 -2.60
CA THR A 208 -20.10 10.98 -2.60
C THR A 208 -18.87 11.87 -2.51
N VAL A 209 -18.19 11.86 -1.36
CA VAL A 209 -16.99 12.67 -1.12
C VAL A 209 -15.78 12.04 -1.78
N PHE A 210 -15.53 10.76 -1.52
CA PHE A 210 -14.44 9.99 -2.12
C PHE A 210 -14.99 8.95 -3.10
N LYS A 211 -14.94 9.27 -4.41
CA LYS A 211 -15.32 8.33 -5.47
C LYS A 211 -14.27 7.22 -5.67
N ARG A 212 -12.99 7.57 -5.58
CA ARG A 212 -11.86 6.63 -5.73
C ARG A 212 -11.62 5.89 -4.42
N GLY A 213 -11.11 4.66 -4.50
CA GLY A 213 -10.74 3.84 -3.34
C GLY A 213 -11.82 2.88 -2.87
N ARG A 214 -13.09 3.09 -3.24
CA ARG A 214 -14.20 2.18 -2.91
C ARG A 214 -14.00 0.75 -3.44
N ASN A 215 -13.40 0.62 -4.63
CA ASN A 215 -13.02 -0.66 -5.20
C ASN A 215 -11.92 -1.40 -4.42
N THR A 216 -11.14 -0.70 -3.59
CA THR A 216 -10.20 -1.35 -2.65
C THR A 216 -10.97 -2.18 -1.63
N LEU A 217 -12.09 -1.67 -1.12
CA LEU A 217 -12.94 -2.37 -0.13
C LEU A 217 -13.60 -3.61 -0.75
N GLU A 218 -14.11 -3.48 -1.97
CA GLU A 218 -14.70 -4.61 -2.72
C GLU A 218 -13.70 -5.75 -2.90
N TYR A 219 -12.49 -5.43 -3.36
CA TYR A 219 -11.46 -6.44 -3.57
C TYR A 219 -10.88 -6.99 -2.27
N ALA A 220 -10.69 -6.13 -1.25
CA ALA A 220 -10.27 -6.56 0.07
C ALA A 220 -11.24 -7.59 0.68
N ALA A 221 -12.54 -7.33 0.59
CA ALA A 221 -13.55 -8.28 1.04
C ALA A 221 -13.50 -9.59 0.23
N SER A 222 -13.37 -9.51 -1.09
CA SER A 222 -13.34 -10.72 -1.95
C SER A 222 -12.12 -11.61 -1.74
N ILE A 223 -11.00 -11.08 -1.25
CA ILE A 223 -9.81 -11.86 -0.88
C ILE A 223 -9.80 -12.34 0.57
N GLY A 224 -10.83 -12.00 1.34
CA GLY A 224 -11.01 -12.41 2.74
C GLY A 224 -10.22 -11.55 3.75
N LEU A 225 -9.97 -10.28 3.46
CA LEU A 225 -9.35 -9.37 4.43
C LEU A 225 -10.33 -8.90 5.53
N GLY A 226 -11.62 -8.83 5.21
CA GLY A 226 -12.67 -8.36 6.10
C GLY A 226 -14.03 -8.28 5.39
N SER A 227 -15.02 -7.71 6.05
CA SER A 227 -16.38 -7.54 5.54
C SER A 227 -16.69 -6.08 5.21
N ARG A 228 -17.53 -5.87 4.20
CA ARG A 228 -18.16 -4.56 3.95
C ARG A 228 -19.44 -4.36 4.76
N GLU A 229 -19.98 -5.43 5.34
CA GLU A 229 -21.12 -5.37 6.23
C GLU A 229 -20.61 -5.05 7.65
N TYR A 230 -21.32 -4.17 8.34
CA TYR A 230 -21.01 -3.76 9.69
C TYR A 230 -22.27 -3.33 10.43
N GLU A 231 -22.22 -3.42 11.75
CA GLU A 231 -23.18 -2.80 12.65
C GLU A 231 -22.49 -1.62 13.34
N LEU A 232 -23.13 -0.46 13.35
CA LEU A 232 -22.62 0.71 14.05
C LEU A 232 -23.16 0.71 15.48
N ILE A 233 -22.25 0.65 16.45
CA ILE A 233 -22.56 0.74 17.88
C ILE A 233 -22.00 2.07 18.39
N GLU A 234 -22.88 2.96 18.85
CA GLU A 234 -22.50 4.20 19.51
C GLU A 234 -22.25 3.94 21.00
N LEU A 235 -21.11 4.40 21.52
CA LEU A 235 -20.66 4.22 22.90
C LEU A 235 -20.79 5.54 23.69
#